data_AF-A0A522SMP3-F1
#
_entry.id   AF-A0A522SMP3-F1
#
_cell.length_a   1.000
_cell.length_b   1.000
_cell.length_c   1.000
_cell.angle_alpha   90.00
_cell.angle_beta   90.00
_cell.angle_gamma   90.00
#
_symmetry.space_group_name_H-M   'P 1'
#
loop_
_entity.id
_entity.type
_entity.pdbx_description
1 polymer ?
#
loop_
_entity_poly.entity_id
_entity_poly.type
_entity_poly.pdbx_seq_one_letter_code
_entity_poly.pdbx_strand_id
1 'polypeptide(L)'
;MSNVNVRRLVENIRSGTNIYTPLVELVVNGIQAIDAKGIPNGLVQIEVLRNGQADVLDRLEDVDGFVVKDNGIGFTKSNRDAFDTLYTEQKIADGGKGFGRFTCLKYFDRVKVSSTFAEGDTFRERSFRMGLDKDIIV
;
A
#
# COMPACT_ATOMS: atom_id res chain seq x y z
N MET A 1 16.07 3.18 -20.14
CA MET A 1 15.04 3.13 -19.10
C MET A 1 14.06 4.26 -19.36
N SER A 2 12.78 3.96 -19.55
CA SER A 2 11.74 4.97 -19.76
C SER A 2 11.50 5.71 -18.45
N ASN A 3 11.79 7.01 -18.39
CA ASN A 3 11.52 7.84 -17.20
C ASN A 3 10.00 8.06 -17.07
N VAL A 4 9.34 7.28 -16.22
CA VAL A 4 7.92 7.46 -15.92
C VAL A 4 7.75 8.66 -15.01
N ASN A 5 6.99 9.67 -15.44
CA ASN A 5 6.62 10.82 -14.61
C ASN A 5 5.41 10.44 -13.73
N VAL A 6 5.71 9.91 -12.54
CA VAL A 6 4.69 9.44 -11.59
C VAL A 6 3.73 10.55 -11.16
N ARG A 7 4.20 11.79 -11.04
CA ARG A 7 3.33 12.93 -10.69
C ARG A 7 2.23 13.13 -11.73
N ARG A 8 2.58 13.23 -13.02
CA ARG A 8 1.58 13.34 -14.10
C ARG A 8 0.68 12.12 -14.16
N LEU A 9 1.20 10.95 -13.82
CA LEU A 9 0.44 9.71 -13.80
C LEU A 9 -0.60 9.68 -12.66
N VAL A 10 -0.27 10.22 -11.48
CA VAL A 10 -1.20 10.41 -10.34
C VAL A 10 -2.26 11.48 -10.66
N GLU A 11 -1.86 12.61 -11.25
CA GLU A 11 -2.76 13.69 -11.66
C GLU A 11 -3.80 13.22 -12.70
N ASN A 12 -3.43 12.27 -13.57
CA ASN A 12 -4.30 11.72 -14.62
C ASN A 12 -5.16 10.52 -14.19
N ILE A 13 -5.17 10.15 -12.91
CA ILE A 13 -6.03 9.07 -12.40
C ILE A 13 -7.50 9.49 -12.58
N ARG A 14 -8.20 8.80 -13.50
CA ARG A 14 -9.59 9.04 -13.90
C ARG A 14 -10.57 9.21 -12.72
N SER A 15 -11.65 9.93 -13.01
CA SER A 15 -12.87 10.00 -12.20
C SER A 15 -13.39 8.59 -11.85
N GLY A 16 -13.67 8.33 -10.57
CA GLY A 16 -14.19 7.05 -10.07
C GLY A 16 -13.40 6.43 -8.92
N THR A 17 -12.28 7.03 -8.53
CA THR A 17 -11.52 6.67 -7.31
C THR A 17 -11.94 7.58 -6.15
N ASN A 18 -11.82 7.11 -4.91
CA ASN A 18 -12.03 7.90 -3.69
C ASN A 18 -11.01 7.51 -2.60
N ILE A 19 -11.08 8.17 -1.44
CA ILE A 19 -10.18 7.95 -0.29
C ILE A 19 -10.15 6.49 0.20
N TYR A 20 -11.20 5.70 -0.05
CA TYR A 20 -11.27 4.30 0.34
C TYR A 20 -10.62 3.36 -0.67
N THR A 21 -10.40 3.81 -1.92
CA THR A 21 -9.76 2.99 -2.97
C THR A 21 -8.36 2.50 -2.53
N PRO A 22 -7.45 3.36 -2.04
CA PRO A 22 -6.15 2.91 -1.53
C PRO A 22 -6.27 1.89 -0.39
N LEU A 23 -7.21 2.10 0.53
CA LEU A 23 -7.40 1.22 1.69
C LEU A 23 -7.82 -0.19 1.26
N VAL A 24 -8.81 -0.29 0.36
CA VAL A 24 -9.27 -1.56 -0.21
C VAL A 24 -8.12 -2.29 -0.89
N GLU A 25 -7.29 -1.58 -1.65
CA GLU A 25 -6.15 -2.16 -2.36
C GLU A 25 -5.06 -2.67 -1.41
N LEU A 26 -4.76 -1.95 -0.34
CA LEU A 26 -3.82 -2.40 0.70
C LEU A 26 -4.34 -3.66 1.39
N VAL A 27 -5.63 -3.72 1.70
CA VAL A 27 -6.27 -4.91 2.31
C VAL A 27 -6.21 -6.11 1.37
N VAL A 28 -6.54 -5.94 0.09
CA VAL A 28 -6.45 -7.02 -0.90
C VAL A 28 -5.02 -7.53 -1.04
N ASN A 29 -4.02 -6.64 -1.08
CA ASN A 29 -2.62 -7.06 -1.12
C ASN A 29 -2.22 -7.83 0.15
N GLY A 30 -2.72 -7.44 1.33
CA GLY A 30 -2.49 -8.17 2.58
C GLY A 30 -3.10 -9.58 2.54
N ILE A 31 -4.34 -9.72 2.05
CA ILE A 31 -4.99 -11.02 1.87
C ILE A 31 -4.18 -11.91 0.93
N GLN A 32 -3.77 -11.39 -0.23
CA GLN A 32 -2.94 -12.12 -1.19
C GLN A 32 -1.60 -12.57 -0.57
N ALA A 33 -0.98 -11.73 0.27
CA ALA A 33 0.27 -12.06 0.96
C ALA A 33 0.07 -13.16 2.02
N ILE A 34 -1.09 -13.19 2.69
CA ILE A 34 -1.47 -14.23 3.65
C ILE A 34 -1.72 -15.56 2.93
N ASP A 35 -2.50 -15.53 1.85
CA ASP A 35 -2.82 -16.73 1.05
C ASP A 35 -1.54 -17.35 0.51
N ALA A 36 -0.62 -16.54 0.00
CA ALA A 36 0.68 -17.00 -0.47
C ALA A 36 1.57 -17.60 0.64
N LYS A 37 1.32 -17.24 1.91
CA LYS A 37 2.03 -17.81 3.06
C LYS A 37 1.45 -19.16 3.47
N GLY A 38 0.18 -19.40 3.16
CA GLY A 38 -0.52 -20.64 3.50
C GLY A 38 -0.72 -20.84 5.01
N ILE A 39 -0.89 -19.75 5.77
CA ILE A 39 -1.10 -19.82 7.23
C ILE A 39 -2.59 -19.85 7.61
N PRO A 40 -2.98 -20.60 8.66
CA PRO A 40 -4.38 -20.68 9.07
C PRO A 40 -4.86 -19.46 9.87
N ASN A 41 -3.94 -18.70 10.47
CA ASN A 41 -4.21 -17.53 11.31
C ASN A 41 -3.83 -16.22 10.62
N GLY A 42 -4.20 -16.10 9.33
CA GLY A 42 -4.07 -14.86 8.58
C GLY A 42 -4.79 -13.69 9.22
N LEU A 43 -4.15 -12.54 9.30
CA LEU A 43 -4.72 -11.32 9.88
C LEU A 43 -4.31 -10.10 9.05
N VAL A 44 -5.31 -9.32 8.63
CA VAL A 44 -5.12 -7.94 8.17
C VAL A 44 -5.73 -7.02 9.22
N GLN A 45 -4.90 -6.17 9.83
CA GLN A 45 -5.31 -5.17 10.80
C GLN A 45 -5.28 -3.79 10.16
N ILE A 46 -6.36 -3.03 10.35
CA ILE A 46 -6.48 -1.63 9.94
C ILE A 46 -6.56 -0.78 11.20
N GLU A 47 -5.65 0.17 11.32
CA GLU A 47 -5.61 1.16 12.39
C GLU A 47 -5.89 2.53 11.78
N VAL A 48 -6.92 3.23 12.30
CA VAL A 48 -7.31 4.56 11.83
C VAL A 48 -6.57 5.60 12.67
N LEU A 49 -5.82 6.47 12.02
CA LEU A 49 -5.10 7.57 12.66
C LEU A 49 -5.96 8.83 12.63
N ARG A 50 -6.03 9.54 13.76
CA ARG A 50 -6.74 10.83 13.90
C ARG A 50 -5.82 11.82 14.62
N ASN A 51 -5.68 13.05 14.11
CA ASN A 51 -5.02 14.12 14.87
C ASN A 51 -6.06 14.81 15.74
N GLY A 52 -5.74 14.97 17.01
CA GLY A 52 -6.45 15.88 17.90
C GLY A 52 -6.32 15.44 19.35
N GLN A 53 -6.37 16.41 20.26
CA GLN A 53 -6.67 16.09 21.65
C GLN A 53 -8.13 15.67 21.69
N ALA A 54 -8.43 14.54 22.32
CA ALA A 54 -9.82 14.15 22.57
C ALA A 54 -10.49 15.27 23.37
N ASP A 55 -11.31 16.07 22.70
CA ASP A 55 -12.10 17.09 23.35
C ASP A 55 -13.08 16.40 24.31
N VAL A 56 -13.43 17.05 25.41
CA VAL A 56 -14.33 16.49 26.47
C VAL A 56 -15.76 16.25 25.94
N LEU A 57 -16.07 16.73 24.74
CA LEU A 57 -17.29 16.46 24.00
C LEU A 57 -17.05 15.27 23.07
N ASP A 58 -17.96 14.29 23.03
CA ASP A 58 -17.96 13.07 22.20
C ASP A 58 -17.87 13.30 20.66
N ARG A 59 -16.89 14.07 20.19
CA ARG A 59 -16.61 14.32 18.78
C ARG A 59 -15.37 13.52 18.42
N LEU A 60 -15.53 12.67 17.42
CA LEU A 60 -14.40 12.01 16.78
C LEU A 60 -13.67 13.05 15.92
N GLU A 61 -12.40 13.27 16.24
CA GLU A 61 -11.47 14.08 15.45
C GLU A 61 -11.37 13.58 14.00
N ASP A 62 -10.92 14.43 13.08
CA ASP A 62 -10.78 14.05 11.67
C ASP A 62 -9.78 12.90 11.45
N VAL A 63 -10.00 12.13 10.38
CA VAL A 63 -9.11 11.01 10.01
C VAL A 63 -7.90 11.55 9.25
N ASP A 64 -6.72 11.35 9.83
CA ASP A 64 -5.42 11.77 9.29
C ASP A 64 -4.77 10.71 8.41
N GLY A 65 -5.15 9.44 8.57
CA GLY A 65 -4.57 8.36 7.80
C GLY A 65 -4.90 6.99 8.34
N PHE A 66 -4.21 6.00 7.79
CA PHE A 66 -4.41 4.60 8.13
C PHE A 66 -3.07 3.87 8.22
N VAL A 67 -3.00 2.87 9.10
CA VAL A 67 -1.94 1.86 9.07
C VAL A 67 -2.58 0.52 8.78
N VAL A 68 -2.15 -0.12 7.69
CA VAL A 68 -2.58 -1.48 7.32
C VAL A 68 -1.42 -2.43 7.58
N LYS A 69 -1.66 -3.48 8.37
CA LYS A 69 -0.68 -4.51 8.73
C LYS A 69 -1.22 -5.87 8.34
N ASP A 70 -0.41 -6.68 7.67
CA ASP A 70 -0.69 -8.09 7.44
C ASP A 70 0.42 -8.96 8.05
N ASN A 71 0.12 -10.23 8.30
CA ASN A 71 1.09 -11.23 8.75
C ASN A 71 1.47 -12.22 7.63
N GLY A 72 1.39 -11.78 6.37
CA GLY A 72 1.66 -12.57 5.16
C GLY A 72 3.15 -12.83 4.89
N ILE A 73 3.47 -13.17 3.64
CA ILE A 73 4.85 -13.45 3.19
C ILE A 73 5.76 -12.22 3.14
N GLY A 74 5.18 -11.02 3.27
CA GLY A 74 5.91 -9.75 3.23
C GLY A 74 6.42 -9.36 1.84
N PHE A 75 7.27 -8.34 1.79
CA PHE A 75 7.89 -7.86 0.56
C PHE A 75 9.07 -8.73 0.16
N THR A 76 8.81 -9.94 -0.34
CA THR A 76 9.82 -10.76 -1.05
C THR A 76 10.36 -10.04 -2.29
N LYS A 77 11.38 -10.58 -2.96
CA LYS A 77 11.86 -10.03 -4.24
C LYS A 77 10.72 -9.97 -5.27
N SER A 78 9.99 -11.07 -5.46
CA SER A 78 8.83 -11.12 -6.36
C SER A 78 7.77 -10.06 -6.04
N ASN A 79 7.39 -9.94 -4.76
CA ASN A 79 6.39 -8.95 -4.33
C ASN A 79 6.87 -7.51 -4.53
N ARG A 80 8.16 -7.27 -4.37
CA ARG A 80 8.77 -5.95 -4.61
C ARG A 80 8.84 -5.60 -6.08
N ASP A 81 9.21 -6.54 -6.93
CA ASP A 81 9.24 -6.35 -8.37
C ASP A 81 7.82 -6.11 -8.91
N ALA A 82 6.82 -6.84 -8.39
CA ALA A 82 5.41 -6.60 -8.67
C ALA A 82 4.94 -5.22 -8.15
N PHE A 83 5.51 -4.74 -7.04
CA PHE A 83 5.27 -3.40 -6.52
C PHE A 83 5.97 -2.29 -7.34
N ASP A 84 7.04 -2.57 -8.07
CA ASP A 84 7.63 -1.57 -9.00
C ASP A 84 6.93 -1.55 -10.35
N THR A 85 6.40 -2.69 -10.78
CA THR A 85 5.93 -2.84 -12.15
C THR A 85 4.56 -2.17 -12.33
N LEU A 86 4.56 -1.03 -13.03
CA LEU A 86 3.34 -0.34 -13.44
C LEU A 86 2.60 -1.17 -14.50
N TYR A 87 1.28 -1.28 -14.39
CA TYR A 87 0.43 -1.98 -15.36
C TYR A 87 0.82 -3.44 -15.60
N THR A 88 1.16 -4.19 -14.54
CA THR A 88 1.38 -5.64 -14.66
C THR A 88 0.16 -6.32 -15.30
N GLU A 89 0.35 -6.91 -16.48
CA GLU A 89 -0.67 -7.69 -17.20
C GLU A 89 -1.27 -8.80 -16.31
N GLN A 90 -0.49 -9.29 -15.36
CA GLN A 90 -0.85 -10.34 -14.42
C GLN A 90 -2.03 -10.01 -13.51
N LYS A 91 -2.29 -8.72 -13.21
CA LYS A 91 -3.46 -8.32 -12.42
C LYS A 91 -4.72 -8.14 -13.27
N ILE A 92 -4.62 -8.07 -14.60
CA ILE A 92 -5.77 -7.87 -15.49
C ILE A 92 -6.72 -9.08 -15.44
N ALA A 93 -6.18 -10.29 -15.32
CA ALA A 93 -6.96 -11.51 -15.14
C ALA A 93 -7.79 -11.52 -13.84
N ASP A 94 -7.29 -10.86 -12.79
CA ASP A 94 -7.94 -10.73 -11.48
C ASP A 94 -8.71 -9.40 -11.33
N GLY A 95 -8.90 -8.64 -12.42
CA GLY A 95 -9.60 -7.34 -12.42
C GLY A 95 -8.79 -6.14 -11.89
N GLY A 96 -7.54 -6.34 -11.51
CA GLY A 96 -6.62 -5.29 -11.04
C GLY A 96 -5.83 -4.63 -12.18
N LYS A 97 -5.82 -3.29 -12.25
CA LYS A 97 -5.16 -2.56 -13.35
C LYS A 97 -3.63 -2.40 -13.20
N GLY A 98 -3.00 -3.04 -12.20
CA GLY A 98 -1.56 -2.89 -11.92
C GLY A 98 -1.16 -1.46 -11.49
N PHE A 99 -2.13 -0.69 -10.99
CA PHE A 99 -2.00 0.76 -10.76
C PHE A 99 -2.35 1.19 -9.33
N GLY A 100 -3.00 0.30 -8.57
CA GLY A 100 -3.68 0.64 -7.32
C GLY A 100 -2.82 1.32 -6.26
N ARG A 101 -1.64 0.79 -5.95
CA ARG A 101 -0.74 1.38 -4.94
C ARG A 101 -0.32 2.85 -5.20
N PHE A 102 -0.42 3.35 -6.44
CA PHE A 102 -0.20 4.76 -6.75
C PHE A 102 -1.44 5.64 -6.50
N THR A 103 -2.64 5.05 -6.33
CA THR A 103 -3.82 5.74 -5.80
C THR A 103 -3.57 6.24 -4.38
N CYS A 104 -2.69 5.58 -3.61
CA CYS A 104 -2.25 6.10 -2.31
C CYS A 104 -1.69 7.52 -2.45
N LEU A 105 -0.90 7.79 -3.49
CA LEU A 105 -0.31 9.13 -3.74
C LEU A 105 -1.32 10.17 -4.25
N LYS A 106 -2.54 9.76 -4.61
CA LYS A 106 -3.63 10.69 -4.96
C LYS A 106 -4.32 11.25 -3.72
N TYR A 107 -4.37 10.47 -2.65
CA TYR A 107 -5.16 10.76 -1.45
C TYR A 107 -4.34 10.96 -0.18
N PHE A 108 -3.07 10.58 -0.19
CA PHE A 108 -2.15 10.72 0.94
C PHE A 108 -0.82 11.31 0.47
N ASP A 109 -0.34 12.33 1.18
CA ASP A 109 0.92 13.00 0.86
C ASP A 109 2.14 12.10 1.11
N ARG A 110 2.01 11.14 2.03
CA ARG A 110 3.08 10.28 2.49
C ARG A 110 2.59 8.84 2.63
N VAL A 111 3.36 7.92 2.04
CA VAL A 111 3.19 6.48 2.20
C VAL A 111 4.51 5.92 2.70
N LYS A 112 4.46 5.13 3.76
CA LYS A 112 5.61 4.40 4.29
C LYS A 112 5.28 2.92 4.32
N VAL A 113 6.20 2.12 3.82
CA VAL A 113 6.12 0.66 3.87
C VAL A 113 7.28 0.14 4.71
N SER A 114 7.00 -0.86 5.55
CA SER A 114 7.99 -1.65 6.26
C SER A 114 7.49 -3.09 6.29
N SER A 115 8.36 -4.05 6.01
CA SER A 115 7.99 -5.45 5.93
C SER A 115 9.18 -6.33 6.28
N THR A 116 8.90 -7.40 7.01
CA THR A 116 9.83 -8.50 7.27
C THR A 116 9.39 -9.70 6.45
N PHE A 117 10.33 -10.36 5.77
CA PHE A 117 10.05 -11.51 4.91
C PHE A 117 11.17 -12.55 5.03
N ALA A 118 10.85 -13.81 4.74
CA ALA A 118 11.83 -14.89 4.73
C ALA A 118 12.60 -14.91 3.40
N GLU A 119 13.91 -15.13 3.49
CA GLU A 119 14.83 -15.35 2.37
C GLU A 119 15.75 -16.54 2.74
N GLY A 120 15.39 -17.73 2.25
CA GLY A 120 15.97 -18.98 2.73
C GLY A 120 15.67 -19.18 4.22
N ASP A 121 16.71 -19.47 5.01
CA ASP A 121 16.62 -19.68 6.46
C ASP A 121 16.73 -18.39 7.29
N THR A 122 16.79 -17.22 6.64
CA THR A 122 16.97 -15.93 7.31
C THR A 122 15.79 -15.01 7.06
N PHE A 123 15.54 -14.10 8.00
CA PHE A 123 14.60 -13.00 7.81
C PHE A 123 15.34 -11.75 7.31
N ARG A 124 14.70 -11.04 6.39
CA ARG A 124 15.14 -9.76 5.85
C ARG A 124 14.08 -8.72 6.09
N GLU A 125 14.53 -7.48 6.21
CA GLU A 125 13.65 -6.32 6.29
C GLU A 125 13.73 -5.50 5.01
N ARG A 126 12.62 -4.90 4.64
CA ARG A 126 12.55 -3.88 3.59
C ARG A 126 11.68 -2.73 4.05
N SER A 127 12.17 -1.51 3.86
CA SER A 127 11.38 -0.29 4.08
C SER A 127 11.65 0.70 2.97
N PHE A 128 10.59 1.37 2.52
CA PHE A 128 10.66 2.42 1.51
C PHE A 128 9.54 3.44 1.76
N ARG A 129 9.67 4.61 1.14
CA ARG A 129 8.71 5.71 1.25
C ARG A 129 8.33 6.22 -0.14
N MET A 130 7.14 6.78 -0.23
CA MET A 130 6.65 7.46 -1.42
C MET A 130 5.90 8.73 -1.00
N GLY A 131 6.05 9.81 -1.76
CA GLY A 131 5.40 11.09 -1.50
C GLY A 131 5.70 12.14 -2.57
N LEU A 132 5.08 13.32 -2.45
CA LEU A 132 5.16 14.39 -3.45
C LEU A 132 6.54 15.11 -3.51
N ASP A 133 7.36 14.97 -2.46
CA ASP A 133 8.69 15.58 -2.39
C ASP A 133 9.79 14.58 -2.82
N LYS A 134 9.92 14.43 -4.14
CA LYS A 134 11.11 13.91 -4.87
C LYS A 134 11.67 12.51 -4.58
N ASP A 135 11.10 11.71 -3.69
CA ASP A 135 11.52 10.32 -3.51
C ASP A 135 10.40 9.36 -3.93
N ILE A 136 10.42 8.99 -5.21
CA ILE A 136 9.72 7.79 -5.66
C ILE A 136 10.78 6.70 -5.60
N ILE A 137 10.82 6.01 -4.46
CA ILE A 137 11.66 4.86 -4.18
C ILE A 137 13.13 5.24 -3.95
N VAL A 138 13.51 5.32 -2.66
CA VAL A 138 14.87 5.00 -2.20
C VAL A 138 14.85 3.59 -1.63
#